data_AF-A0A3M1XHL4-F1
#
_entry.id   AF-A0A3M1XHL4-F1
#
_cell.length_a   1.000
_cell.length_b   1.000
_cell.length_c   1.000
_cell.angle_alpha   90.00
_cell.angle_beta   90.00
_cell.angle_gamma   90.00
#
_symmetry.space_group_name_H-M   'P 1'
#
loop_
_entity.id
_entity.type
_entity.pdbx_description
1 polymer ?
#
loop_
_entity_poly.entity_id
_entity_poly.type
_entity_poly.pdbx_seq_one_letter_code
_entity_poly.pdbx_strand_id
1 'polypeptide(L)'
;MSDLLRLTDDGLYCEAGDFWIDPWRPVRRAVITHAHADHARPGSEAYLTSSEGRHVLRLRLGPDALIEAVPYGQPVFMNGVRVSLHPAGHILGSAQIRVEHKGEVWVVTGDYKTTPDPTCALFELVRCHVFVSECTFGLPIYHWPDPRTVFAQIHAWWQANAAAGRASVIYGYALGKAQRILAGVDASVGPLLTHGAVERVNAAYRESGVALPATEYVGGVADRARYRGALIIAPPSAHGAPWVRRFGDCATAIVSGWMQVRGMRRRRAVDRGFVLSDHVDWDELMRTIEATGAERVLLTHGYTAVVARYLQERGLQADVLSTRFVGDADDIDAIAEKA
;
A
#
# COMPACT_ATOMS: atom_id res chain seq x y z
N MET A 1 -8.63 10.53 -31.68
CA MET A 1 -9.70 9.93 -30.85
C MET A 1 -9.50 10.44 -29.43
N SER A 2 -10.55 10.59 -28.64
CA SER A 2 -10.43 10.96 -27.23
C SER A 2 -9.96 9.77 -26.40
N ASP A 3 -9.07 9.99 -25.44
CA ASP A 3 -8.61 8.96 -24.50
C ASP A 3 -9.81 8.31 -23.76
N LEU A 4 -9.75 6.99 -23.52
CA LEU A 4 -10.80 6.24 -22.80
C LEU A 4 -10.93 6.67 -21.34
N LEU A 5 -9.80 7.04 -20.73
CA LEU A 5 -9.73 7.60 -19.39
C LEU A 5 -9.11 8.99 -19.45
N ARG A 6 -9.78 9.97 -18.82
CA ARG A 6 -9.30 11.36 -18.75
C ARG A 6 -9.35 11.87 -17.33
N LEU A 7 -8.38 12.70 -16.98
CA LEU A 7 -8.36 13.33 -15.67
C LEU A 7 -9.41 14.45 -15.58
N THR A 8 -10.12 14.52 -14.46
CA THR A 8 -11.02 15.62 -14.10
C THR A 8 -10.67 16.15 -12.71
N ASP A 9 -11.37 17.20 -12.26
CA ASP A 9 -11.22 17.71 -10.89
C ASP A 9 -11.62 16.70 -9.80
N ASP A 10 -12.35 15.65 -10.17
CA ASP A 10 -12.86 14.61 -9.28
C ASP A 10 -12.03 13.33 -9.34
N GLY A 11 -11.14 13.15 -10.32
CA GLY A 11 -10.28 11.98 -10.46
C GLY A 11 -10.18 11.48 -11.90
N LEU A 12 -9.77 10.21 -12.09
CA LEU A 12 -9.63 9.61 -13.41
C LEU A 12 -10.98 9.08 -13.89
N TYR A 13 -11.56 9.71 -14.93
CA TYR A 13 -12.92 9.48 -15.38
C TYR A 13 -12.99 8.67 -16.68
N CYS A 14 -13.86 7.66 -16.72
CA CYS A 14 -14.27 6.97 -17.93
C CYS A 14 -15.64 7.49 -18.38
N GLU A 15 -15.64 8.35 -19.40
CA GLU A 15 -16.88 8.97 -19.91
C GLU A 15 -17.82 7.94 -20.56
N ALA A 16 -17.27 6.99 -21.32
CA ALA A 16 -18.07 5.93 -21.95
C ALA A 16 -18.75 5.02 -20.91
N GLY A 17 -18.10 4.78 -19.77
CA GLY A 17 -18.61 3.92 -18.69
C GLY A 17 -19.41 4.66 -17.61
N ASP A 18 -19.32 5.99 -17.57
CA ASP A 18 -19.82 6.87 -16.51
C ASP A 18 -19.37 6.43 -15.10
N PHE A 19 -18.05 6.32 -14.88
CA PHE A 19 -17.46 6.00 -13.58
C PHE A 19 -16.07 6.65 -13.41
N TRP A 20 -15.63 6.79 -12.17
CA TRP A 20 -14.29 7.28 -11.81
C TRP A 20 -13.47 6.18 -11.16
N ILE A 21 -12.17 6.19 -11.42
CA ILE A 21 -11.19 5.37 -10.74
C ILE A 21 -10.55 6.23 -9.64
N ASP A 22 -10.55 5.72 -8.41
CA ASP A 22 -9.96 6.36 -7.21
C ASP A 22 -10.27 7.87 -7.10
N PRO A 23 -11.56 8.26 -7.05
CA PRO A 23 -11.94 9.66 -7.09
C PRO A 23 -11.51 10.43 -5.84
N TRP A 24 -11.14 11.70 -6.02
CA TRP A 24 -10.74 12.62 -4.95
C TRP A 24 -11.93 13.29 -4.25
N ARG A 25 -13.11 13.24 -4.88
CA ARG A 25 -14.36 13.81 -4.39
C ARG A 25 -15.49 12.79 -4.52
N PRO A 26 -16.60 12.97 -3.78
CA PRO A 26 -17.81 12.16 -3.98
C PRO A 26 -18.27 12.17 -5.44
N VAL A 27 -18.52 10.98 -5.98
CA VAL A 27 -19.03 10.78 -7.35
C VAL A 27 -20.14 9.72 -7.36
N ARG A 28 -20.81 9.57 -8.50
CA ARG A 28 -21.87 8.57 -8.67
C ARG A 28 -21.37 7.12 -8.57
N ARG A 29 -20.25 6.81 -9.23
CA ARG A 29 -19.68 5.45 -9.27
C ARG A 29 -18.17 5.51 -9.15
N ALA A 30 -17.64 4.97 -8.07
CA ALA A 30 -16.22 4.87 -7.81
C ALA A 30 -15.74 3.42 -8.01
N VAL A 31 -14.76 3.20 -8.87
CA VAL A 31 -14.02 1.94 -8.97
C VAL A 31 -12.72 2.12 -8.19
N ILE A 32 -12.52 1.32 -7.16
CA ILE A 32 -11.46 1.52 -6.18
C ILE A 32 -10.34 0.51 -6.43
N THR A 33 -9.11 1.00 -6.58
CA THR A 33 -7.92 0.14 -6.66
C THR A 33 -7.65 -0.50 -5.31
N HIS A 34 -7.64 0.28 -4.22
CA HIS A 34 -7.39 -0.22 -2.87
C HIS A 34 -7.82 0.77 -1.76
N ALA A 35 -7.73 0.35 -0.50
CA ALA A 35 -8.35 1.01 0.65
C ALA A 35 -7.47 2.05 1.40
N HIS A 36 -6.33 2.47 0.84
CA HIS A 36 -5.58 3.61 1.38
C HIS A 36 -6.36 4.91 1.17
N ALA A 37 -6.09 5.91 2.01
CA ALA A 37 -6.96 7.07 2.18
C ALA A 37 -6.87 8.09 1.03
N ASP A 38 -5.77 8.04 0.29
CA ASP A 38 -5.50 8.79 -0.93
C ASP A 38 -6.23 8.21 -2.16
N HIS A 39 -6.61 6.93 -2.13
CA HIS A 39 -7.38 6.24 -3.19
C HIS A 39 -8.87 6.06 -2.87
N ALA A 40 -9.21 5.78 -1.61
CA ALA A 40 -10.57 5.47 -1.19
C ALA A 40 -11.10 6.49 -0.17
N ARG A 41 -12.02 7.34 -0.62
CA ARG A 41 -12.67 8.39 0.17
C ARG A 41 -14.17 8.16 0.29
N PRO A 42 -14.79 8.42 1.46
CA PRO A 42 -16.23 8.30 1.63
C PRO A 42 -16.99 9.40 0.85
N GLY A 43 -18.29 9.16 0.63
CA GLY A 43 -19.24 10.12 0.06
C GLY A 43 -19.76 9.78 -1.34
N SER A 44 -19.07 8.97 -2.14
CA SER A 44 -19.61 8.47 -3.41
C SER A 44 -20.85 7.60 -3.22
N GLU A 45 -21.76 7.59 -4.20
CA GLU A 45 -23.05 6.89 -4.11
C GLU A 45 -22.88 5.36 -4.17
N ALA A 46 -21.90 4.87 -4.95
CA ALA A 46 -21.60 3.45 -5.09
C ALA A 46 -20.09 3.21 -5.29
N TYR A 47 -19.59 2.08 -4.78
CA TYR A 47 -18.20 1.66 -4.87
C TYR A 47 -18.10 0.26 -5.45
N LEU A 48 -17.17 0.05 -6.39
CA LEU A 48 -16.77 -1.27 -6.89
C LEU A 48 -15.34 -1.58 -6.40
N THR A 49 -15.14 -2.80 -5.87
CA THR A 49 -13.85 -3.29 -5.38
C THR A 49 -13.70 -4.80 -5.60
N SER A 50 -12.51 -5.35 -5.33
CA SER A 50 -12.30 -6.79 -5.24
C SER A 50 -13.05 -7.38 -4.03
N SER A 51 -13.53 -8.61 -4.15
CA SER A 51 -14.15 -9.38 -3.05
C SER A 51 -13.25 -9.46 -1.83
N GLU A 52 -11.96 -9.66 -2.05
CA GLU A 52 -10.90 -9.79 -1.06
C GLU A 52 -10.69 -8.49 -0.28
N GLY A 53 -10.89 -7.34 -0.92
CA GLY A 53 -10.76 -6.02 -0.32
C GLY A 53 -11.99 -5.52 0.43
N ARG A 54 -13.12 -6.26 0.39
CA ARG A 54 -14.41 -5.76 0.88
C ARG A 54 -14.38 -5.27 2.33
N HIS A 55 -13.78 -6.03 3.25
CA HIS A 55 -13.77 -5.67 4.67
C HIS A 55 -12.86 -4.49 4.97
N VAL A 56 -11.67 -4.44 4.37
CA VAL A 56 -10.74 -3.31 4.55
C VAL A 56 -11.27 -2.03 3.92
N LEU A 57 -11.96 -2.13 2.78
CA LEU A 57 -12.63 -0.99 2.18
C LEU A 57 -13.83 -0.53 3.01
N ARG A 58 -14.64 -1.45 3.57
CA ARG A 58 -15.75 -1.11 4.47
C ARG A 58 -15.25 -0.37 5.72
N LEU A 59 -14.14 -0.81 6.30
CA LEU A 59 -13.50 -0.14 7.43
C LEU A 59 -13.11 1.30 7.10
N ARG A 60 -12.67 1.57 5.86
CA ARG A 60 -12.33 2.90 5.36
C ARG A 60 -13.54 3.79 5.12
N LEU A 61 -14.55 3.26 4.43
CA LEU A 61 -15.69 4.03 3.92
C LEU A 61 -16.84 4.17 4.93
N GLY A 62 -16.87 3.31 5.95
CA GLY A 62 -17.93 3.25 6.95
C GLY A 62 -18.99 2.19 6.62
N PRO A 63 -19.86 1.87 7.61
CA PRO A 63 -20.81 0.76 7.52
C PRO A 63 -21.86 0.95 6.41
N ASP A 64 -22.25 2.20 6.14
CA ASP A 64 -23.35 2.55 5.22
C ASP A 64 -22.93 2.62 3.75
N ALA A 65 -21.63 2.48 3.45
CA ALA A 65 -21.15 2.53 2.08
C ALA A 65 -21.73 1.40 1.23
N LEU A 66 -22.29 1.75 0.07
CA LEU A 66 -22.78 0.79 -0.92
C LEU A 66 -21.60 0.22 -1.71
N ILE A 67 -21.08 -0.92 -1.23
CA ILE A 67 -19.93 -1.61 -1.82
C ILE A 67 -20.40 -2.83 -2.59
N GLU A 68 -20.24 -2.79 -3.91
CA GLU A 68 -20.24 -3.96 -4.78
C GLU A 68 -18.83 -4.55 -4.81
N ALA A 69 -18.72 -5.84 -4.52
CA ALA A 69 -17.43 -6.52 -4.49
C ALA A 69 -17.47 -7.72 -5.44
N VAL A 70 -16.46 -7.82 -6.32
CA VAL A 70 -16.38 -8.86 -7.35
C VAL A 70 -15.06 -9.62 -7.24
N PRO A 71 -15.04 -10.95 -7.49
CA PRO A 71 -13.80 -11.71 -7.61
C PRO A 71 -12.86 -11.11 -8.64
N TYR A 72 -11.55 -11.26 -8.42
CA TYR A 72 -10.56 -10.91 -9.45
C TYR A 72 -10.86 -11.60 -10.79
N GLY A 73 -10.63 -10.89 -11.89
CA GLY A 73 -10.89 -11.32 -13.26
C GLY A 73 -12.36 -11.36 -13.67
N GLN A 74 -13.31 -11.27 -12.74
CA GLN A 74 -14.74 -11.23 -13.08
C GLN A 74 -15.08 -9.89 -13.76
N PRO A 75 -15.60 -9.90 -15.00
CA PRO A 75 -15.95 -8.67 -15.69
C PRO A 75 -17.26 -8.07 -15.17
N VAL A 76 -17.28 -6.75 -15.02
CA VAL A 76 -18.46 -5.91 -14.82
C VAL A 76 -18.63 -5.02 -16.04
N PHE A 77 -19.86 -4.87 -16.52
CA PHE A 77 -20.16 -4.02 -17.68
C PHE A 77 -20.83 -2.73 -17.22
N MET A 78 -20.21 -1.59 -17.55
CA MET A 78 -20.74 -0.26 -17.27
C MET A 78 -20.92 0.48 -18.59
N ASN A 79 -22.18 0.67 -19.03
CA ASN A 79 -22.51 1.34 -20.29
C ASN A 79 -21.75 0.82 -21.52
N GLY A 80 -21.51 -0.50 -21.59
CA GLY A 80 -20.77 -1.14 -22.70
C GLY A 80 -19.25 -1.14 -22.55
N VAL A 81 -18.71 -0.50 -21.51
CA VAL A 81 -17.30 -0.62 -21.10
C VAL A 81 -17.15 -1.85 -20.21
N ARG A 82 -16.18 -2.71 -20.53
CA ARG A 82 -15.85 -3.90 -19.74
C ARG A 82 -14.77 -3.53 -18.72
N VAL A 83 -15.09 -3.66 -17.44
CA VAL A 83 -14.18 -3.42 -16.32
C VAL A 83 -13.88 -4.73 -15.62
N SER A 84 -12.61 -5.00 -15.30
CA SER A 84 -12.20 -6.13 -14.46
C SER A 84 -11.09 -5.73 -13.50
N LEU A 85 -11.07 -6.37 -12.33
CA LEU A 85 -10.08 -6.13 -11.29
C LEU A 85 -9.07 -7.27 -11.28
N HIS A 86 -7.77 -6.96 -11.28
CA HIS A 86 -6.69 -7.94 -11.28
C HIS A 86 -5.75 -7.68 -10.10
N PRO A 87 -5.18 -8.70 -9.44
CA PRO A 87 -4.31 -8.48 -8.28
C PRO A 87 -3.16 -7.49 -8.53
N ALA A 88 -3.00 -6.52 -7.62
CA ALA A 88 -1.87 -5.57 -7.65
C ALA A 88 -0.74 -5.94 -6.66
N GLY A 89 -0.96 -6.87 -5.72
CA GLY A 89 0.07 -7.31 -4.77
C GLY A 89 0.49 -6.27 -3.73
N HIS A 90 -0.17 -5.10 -3.66
CA HIS A 90 0.19 -4.03 -2.73
C HIS A 90 -0.28 -4.34 -1.29
N ILE A 91 -1.59 -4.49 -1.10
CA ILE A 91 -2.26 -4.80 0.17
C ILE A 91 -3.44 -5.76 -0.05
N LEU A 92 -4.06 -6.26 1.02
CA LEU A 92 -5.28 -7.08 0.89
C LEU A 92 -6.34 -6.37 0.05
N GLY A 93 -6.74 -7.02 -1.05
CA GLY A 93 -7.75 -6.50 -1.97
C GLY A 93 -7.26 -5.51 -3.01
N SER A 94 -5.99 -5.12 -3.00
CA SER A 94 -5.47 -4.17 -3.99
C SER A 94 -5.57 -4.73 -5.41
N ALA A 95 -6.14 -3.94 -6.32
CA ALA A 95 -6.42 -4.33 -7.68
C ALA A 95 -5.93 -3.30 -8.70
N GLN A 96 -5.35 -3.80 -9.78
CA GLN A 96 -5.26 -3.12 -11.05
C GLN A 96 -6.65 -3.11 -11.70
N ILE A 97 -7.08 -1.97 -12.22
CA ILE A 97 -8.35 -1.80 -12.91
C ILE A 97 -8.10 -1.86 -14.40
N ARG A 98 -8.55 -2.94 -15.03
CA ARG A 98 -8.53 -3.11 -16.48
C ARG A 98 -9.83 -2.55 -17.06
N VAL A 99 -9.72 -1.61 -17.99
CA VAL A 99 -10.84 -0.98 -18.68
C VAL A 99 -10.71 -1.25 -20.18
N GLU A 100 -11.69 -1.96 -20.74
CA GLU A 100 -11.73 -2.32 -22.16
C GLU A 100 -12.96 -1.73 -22.85
N HIS A 101 -12.75 -1.06 -23.98
CA HIS A 101 -13.81 -0.53 -24.79
C HIS A 101 -13.41 -0.52 -26.27
N LYS A 102 -14.23 -1.15 -27.13
CA LYS A 102 -14.01 -1.21 -28.59
C LYS A 102 -12.61 -1.72 -29.00
N GLY A 103 -12.07 -2.68 -28.25
CA GLY A 103 -10.77 -3.30 -28.50
C GLY A 103 -9.58 -2.57 -27.87
N GLU A 104 -9.75 -1.33 -27.41
CA GLU A 104 -8.72 -0.61 -26.64
C GLU A 104 -8.74 -1.04 -25.17
N VAL A 105 -7.57 -1.18 -24.56
CA VAL A 105 -7.40 -1.68 -23.19
C VAL A 105 -6.48 -0.75 -22.42
N TRP A 106 -7.01 -0.18 -21.34
CA TRP A 106 -6.29 0.59 -20.35
C TRP A 106 -6.14 -0.23 -19.07
N VAL A 107 -5.00 -0.13 -18.41
CA VAL A 107 -4.78 -0.71 -17.08
C VAL A 107 -4.31 0.39 -16.15
N VAL A 108 -5.03 0.59 -15.05
CA VAL A 108 -4.65 1.50 -13.97
C VAL A 108 -4.19 0.67 -12.79
N THR A 109 -2.92 0.78 -12.40
CA THR A 109 -2.35 -0.14 -11.41
C THR A 109 -2.84 0.11 -9.99
N GLY A 110 -3.17 1.37 -9.66
CA GLY A 110 -3.07 1.83 -8.28
C GLY A 110 -1.64 1.67 -7.78
N ASP A 111 -1.48 1.49 -6.48
CA ASP A 111 -0.21 1.04 -5.91
C ASP A 111 -0.03 -0.46 -6.10
N TYR A 112 1.20 -0.91 -6.36
CA TYR A 112 1.46 -2.31 -6.67
C TYR A 112 2.86 -2.77 -6.28
N LYS A 113 2.99 -4.06 -6.01
CA LYS A 113 4.26 -4.74 -5.73
C LYS A 113 4.26 -6.10 -6.40
N THR A 114 5.36 -6.44 -7.09
CA THR A 114 5.49 -7.72 -7.79
C THR A 114 6.01 -8.86 -6.90
N THR A 115 6.67 -8.51 -5.80
CA THR A 115 7.22 -9.49 -4.86
C THR A 115 6.09 -10.18 -4.05
N PRO A 116 6.11 -11.53 -3.92
CA PRO A 116 5.10 -12.26 -3.16
C PRO A 116 4.94 -11.78 -1.71
N ASP A 117 3.70 -11.82 -1.24
CA ASP A 117 3.28 -11.38 0.09
C ASP A 117 2.20 -12.34 0.61
N PRO A 118 2.37 -12.97 1.78
CA PRO A 118 1.38 -13.90 2.32
C PRO A 118 0.08 -13.22 2.76
N THR A 119 0.02 -11.88 2.78
CA THR A 119 -1.13 -11.11 3.28
C THR A 119 -2.05 -10.57 2.19
N CYS A 120 -1.70 -10.77 0.91
CA CYS A 120 -2.51 -10.36 -0.23
C CYS A 120 -2.27 -11.26 -1.46
N ALA A 121 -3.10 -11.11 -2.48
CA ALA A 121 -2.92 -11.84 -3.74
C ALA A 121 -1.64 -11.39 -4.47
N LEU A 122 -0.93 -12.31 -5.11
CA LEU A 122 0.25 -12.00 -5.92
C LEU A 122 -0.14 -11.15 -7.13
N PHE A 123 0.69 -10.15 -7.46
CA PHE A 123 0.52 -9.33 -8.66
C PHE A 123 0.32 -10.16 -9.92
N GLU A 124 -0.70 -9.80 -10.70
CA GLU A 124 -1.01 -10.41 -12.00
C GLU A 124 -0.57 -9.47 -13.13
N LEU A 125 0.30 -9.92 -14.04
CA LEU A 125 0.66 -9.09 -15.20
C LEU A 125 -0.51 -9.01 -16.19
N VAL A 126 -0.95 -7.78 -16.51
CA VAL A 126 -2.01 -7.52 -17.50
C VAL A 126 -1.46 -6.80 -18.72
N ARG A 127 -1.61 -7.42 -19.90
CA ARG A 127 -1.27 -6.79 -21.20
C ARG A 127 -2.28 -5.68 -21.52
N CYS A 128 -1.81 -4.54 -22.01
CA CYS A 128 -2.66 -3.39 -22.31
C CYS A 128 -2.06 -2.51 -23.43
N HIS A 129 -2.85 -1.58 -23.93
CA HIS A 129 -2.41 -0.56 -24.89
C HIS A 129 -1.89 0.68 -24.16
N VAL A 130 -2.58 1.07 -23.07
CA VAL A 130 -2.20 2.17 -22.20
C VAL A 130 -2.05 1.68 -20.76
N PHE A 131 -0.88 1.93 -20.17
CA PHE A 131 -0.55 1.53 -18.79
C PHE A 131 -0.42 2.77 -17.91
N VAL A 132 -1.30 2.93 -16.92
CA VAL A 132 -1.23 3.98 -15.90
C VAL A 132 -0.60 3.39 -14.64
N SER A 133 0.59 3.87 -14.28
CA SER A 133 1.42 3.25 -13.24
C SER A 133 1.85 4.24 -12.16
N GLU A 134 1.86 3.79 -10.89
CA GLU A 134 2.57 4.49 -9.82
C GLU A 134 4.09 4.46 -10.06
N CYS A 135 4.82 5.43 -9.51
CA CYS A 135 6.28 5.41 -9.48
C CYS A 135 6.83 6.01 -8.18
N THR A 136 6.26 5.60 -7.06
CA THR A 136 6.63 6.04 -5.70
C THR A 136 8.13 5.97 -5.48
N PHE A 137 8.76 4.87 -5.93
CA PHE A 137 10.20 4.64 -5.87
C PHE A 137 10.86 4.63 -7.25
N GLY A 138 10.38 5.49 -8.16
CA GLY A 138 10.87 5.65 -9.54
C GLY A 138 12.26 6.28 -9.70
N LEU A 139 13.20 6.02 -8.80
CA LEU A 139 14.61 6.40 -8.97
C LEU A 139 15.50 5.16 -8.98
N PRO A 140 16.56 5.10 -9.83
CA PRO A 140 17.51 3.98 -9.89
C PRO A 140 18.33 3.72 -8.62
N ILE A 141 18.11 4.47 -7.53
CA ILE A 141 18.73 4.18 -6.24
C ILE A 141 17.89 3.20 -5.42
N TYR A 142 16.61 3.03 -5.74
CA TYR A 142 15.71 2.12 -5.04
C TYR A 142 15.77 0.74 -5.66
N HIS A 143 16.21 -0.21 -4.85
CA HIS A 143 16.36 -1.62 -5.18
C HIS A 143 16.09 -2.41 -3.91
N TRP A 144 15.04 -3.22 -3.91
CA TRP A 144 14.63 -3.93 -2.70
C TRP A 144 15.52 -5.13 -2.43
N PRO A 145 16.02 -5.28 -1.19
CA PRO A 145 16.60 -6.55 -0.78
C PRO A 145 15.51 -7.64 -0.79
N ASP A 146 15.94 -8.90 -0.86
CA ASP A 146 15.04 -10.03 -0.64
C ASP A 146 14.28 -9.85 0.71
N PRO A 147 12.93 -9.88 0.72
CA PRO A 147 12.16 -9.72 1.95
C PRO A 147 12.57 -10.69 3.05
N ARG A 148 12.99 -11.91 2.70
CA ARG A 148 13.47 -12.92 3.67
C ARG A 148 14.68 -12.42 4.44
N THR A 149 15.59 -11.69 3.78
CA THR A 149 16.73 -11.06 4.43
C THR A 149 16.29 -9.96 5.39
N VAL A 150 15.29 -9.15 5.01
CA VAL A 150 14.77 -8.08 5.86
C VAL A 150 14.06 -8.64 7.09
N PHE A 151 13.23 -9.67 6.92
CA PHE A 151 12.56 -10.34 8.03
C PHE A 151 13.53 -11.04 8.97
N ALA A 152 14.60 -11.65 8.45
CA ALA A 152 15.67 -12.20 9.29
C ALA A 152 16.34 -11.11 10.14
N GLN A 153 16.55 -9.90 9.58
CA GLN A 153 17.07 -8.76 10.35
C GLN A 153 16.09 -8.25 11.41
N ILE A 154 14.80 -8.18 11.09
CA ILE A 154 13.74 -7.80 12.05
C ILE A 154 13.70 -8.80 13.20
N HIS A 155 13.70 -10.10 12.87
CA HIS A 155 13.65 -11.19 13.85
C HIS A 155 14.87 -11.19 14.76
N ALA A 156 16.09 -11.11 14.22
CA ALA A 156 17.31 -11.05 15.01
C ALA A 156 17.34 -9.83 15.94
N TRP A 157 16.87 -8.67 15.46
CA TRP A 157 16.76 -7.46 16.28
C TRP A 157 15.75 -7.61 17.41
N TRP A 158 14.57 -8.17 17.13
CA TRP A 158 13.56 -8.45 18.16
C TRP A 158 14.06 -9.45 19.19
N GLN A 159 14.66 -10.57 18.77
CA GLN A 159 15.25 -11.57 19.67
C GLN A 159 16.29 -10.96 20.62
N ALA A 160 17.20 -10.13 20.11
CA ALA A 160 18.22 -9.47 20.93
C ALA A 160 17.59 -8.54 21.98
N ASN A 161 16.56 -7.77 21.60
CA ASN A 161 15.83 -6.92 22.54
C ASN A 161 15.06 -7.74 23.58
N ALA A 162 14.41 -8.83 23.16
CA ALA A 162 13.68 -9.71 24.05
C ALA A 162 14.59 -10.38 25.09
N ALA A 163 15.76 -10.87 24.67
CA ALA A 163 16.77 -11.41 25.57
C ALA A 163 17.28 -10.36 26.60
N ALA A 164 17.30 -9.09 26.23
CA ALA A 164 17.63 -7.98 27.12
C ALA A 164 16.43 -7.50 27.98
N GLY A 165 15.26 -8.13 27.86
CA GLY A 165 14.03 -7.72 28.56
C GLY A 165 13.44 -6.39 28.06
N ARG A 166 13.84 -5.94 26.87
CA ARG A 166 13.48 -4.65 26.26
C ARG A 166 12.36 -4.81 25.23
N ALA A 167 11.40 -3.90 25.22
CA ALA A 167 10.34 -3.87 24.20
C ALA A 167 10.91 -3.43 22.84
N SER A 168 10.36 -3.98 21.75
CA SER A 168 10.68 -3.60 20.37
C SER A 168 9.47 -2.90 19.75
N VAL A 169 9.58 -1.62 19.40
CA VAL A 169 8.51 -0.87 18.74
C VAL A 169 8.85 -0.69 17.26
N ILE A 170 8.05 -1.29 16.38
CA ILE A 170 8.17 -1.14 14.93
C ILE A 170 7.05 -0.23 14.42
N TYR A 171 7.46 0.81 13.69
CA TYR A 171 6.55 1.69 13.00
C TYR A 171 6.41 1.30 11.52
N GLY A 172 5.17 1.07 11.12
CA GLY A 172 4.75 0.79 9.75
C GLY A 172 3.29 1.19 9.56
N TYR A 173 2.89 1.48 8.32
CA TYR A 173 1.50 1.84 8.01
C TYR A 173 0.52 0.83 8.57
N ALA A 174 -0.58 1.33 9.14
CA ALA A 174 -1.56 0.48 9.83
C ALA A 174 -2.28 -0.49 8.88
N LEU A 175 -2.39 -0.10 7.60
CA LEU A 175 -2.92 -0.92 6.51
C LEU A 175 -1.78 -1.36 5.58
N GLY A 176 -1.67 -2.67 5.35
CA GLY A 176 -0.63 -3.29 4.53
C GLY A 176 0.62 -3.63 5.33
N LYS A 177 1.45 -2.61 5.59
CA LYS A 177 2.80 -2.81 6.14
C LYS A 177 2.79 -3.54 7.48
N ALA A 178 1.90 -3.16 8.40
CA ALA A 178 1.80 -3.79 9.70
C ALA A 178 1.43 -5.29 9.61
N GLN A 179 0.50 -5.65 8.73
CA GLN A 179 0.10 -7.03 8.52
C GLN A 179 1.22 -7.85 7.88
N ARG A 180 1.93 -7.27 6.90
CA ARG A 180 3.09 -7.91 6.28
C ARG A 180 4.23 -8.14 7.28
N ILE A 181 4.45 -7.21 8.21
CA ILE A 181 5.40 -7.41 9.32
C ILE A 181 4.95 -8.56 10.20
N LEU A 182 3.68 -8.59 10.62
CA LEU A 182 3.14 -9.68 11.46
C LEU A 182 3.28 -11.05 10.80
N ALA A 183 3.00 -11.15 9.50
CA ALA A 183 3.11 -12.42 8.78
C ALA A 183 4.57 -12.88 8.56
N GLY A 184 5.54 -11.96 8.61
CA GLY A 184 6.96 -12.25 8.40
C GLY A 184 7.78 -12.50 9.67
N VAL A 185 7.20 -12.32 10.87
CA VAL A 185 7.90 -12.55 12.14
C VAL A 185 7.50 -13.88 12.79
N ASP A 186 8.45 -14.47 13.51
CA ASP A 186 8.21 -15.66 14.32
C ASP A 186 7.62 -15.29 15.69
N ALA A 187 6.33 -15.52 15.87
CA ALA A 187 5.59 -15.21 17.09
C ALA A 187 6.07 -15.97 18.34
N SER A 188 6.94 -17.00 18.21
CA SER A 188 7.48 -17.74 19.35
C SER A 188 8.48 -16.95 20.19
N VAL A 189 9.03 -15.85 19.66
CA VAL A 189 10.02 -15.01 20.36
C VAL A 189 9.43 -14.29 21.58
N GLY A 190 8.16 -13.89 21.50
CA GLY A 190 7.51 -13.17 22.59
C GLY A 190 6.15 -12.59 22.20
N PRO A 191 5.53 -11.79 23.09
CA PRO A 191 4.22 -11.21 22.84
C PRO A 191 4.19 -10.28 21.61
N LEU A 192 3.14 -10.40 20.79
CA LEU A 192 2.86 -9.48 19.70
C LEU A 192 1.76 -8.51 20.12
N LEU A 193 2.10 -7.23 20.21
CA LEU A 193 1.21 -6.18 20.65
C LEU A 193 0.99 -5.17 19.52
N THR A 194 -0.19 -4.57 19.48
CA THR A 194 -0.56 -3.66 18.39
C THR A 194 -1.16 -2.36 18.90
N HIS A 195 -0.84 -1.28 18.20
CA HIS A 195 -1.59 -0.04 18.32
C HIS A 195 -3.03 -0.25 17.84
N GLY A 196 -4.00 0.47 18.42
CA GLY A 196 -5.43 0.26 18.12
C GLY A 196 -5.78 0.47 16.64
N ALA A 197 -5.09 1.38 15.95
CA ALA A 197 -5.23 1.56 14.51
C ALA A 197 -4.82 0.31 13.70
N VAL A 198 -3.76 -0.40 14.14
CA VAL A 198 -3.31 -1.65 13.52
C VAL A 198 -4.27 -2.77 13.85
N GLU A 199 -4.70 -2.89 15.11
CA GLU A 199 -5.58 -3.99 15.53
C GLU A 199 -6.94 -3.97 14.80
N ARG A 200 -7.50 -2.78 14.58
CA ARG A 200 -8.73 -2.65 13.77
C ARG A 200 -8.56 -3.18 12.35
N VAL A 201 -7.40 -2.95 11.73
CA VAL A 201 -7.12 -3.46 10.39
C VAL A 201 -6.85 -4.97 10.43
N ASN A 202 -6.14 -5.47 11.44
CA ASN A 202 -5.93 -6.90 11.63
C ASN A 202 -7.26 -7.67 11.72
N ALA A 203 -8.27 -7.11 12.40
CA ALA A 203 -9.60 -7.70 12.44
C ALA A 203 -10.21 -7.84 11.04
N ALA A 204 -10.17 -6.78 10.21
CA ALA A 204 -10.66 -6.84 8.83
C ALA A 204 -9.88 -7.84 7.94
N TYR A 205 -8.57 -7.99 8.16
CA TYR A 205 -7.76 -9.01 7.48
C TYR A 205 -8.19 -10.43 7.87
N ARG A 206 -8.38 -10.68 9.17
CA ARG A 206 -8.83 -11.98 9.70
C ARG A 206 -10.24 -12.33 9.22
N GLU A 207 -11.16 -11.36 9.21
CA GLU A 207 -12.52 -11.52 8.65
C GLU A 207 -12.50 -11.87 7.15
N SER A 208 -11.47 -11.42 6.44
CA SER A 208 -11.24 -11.76 5.03
C SER A 208 -10.50 -13.08 4.82
N GLY A 209 -10.23 -13.83 5.89
CA GLY A 209 -9.57 -15.14 5.84
C GLY A 209 -8.04 -15.11 5.84
N VAL A 210 -7.41 -13.94 6.04
CA VAL A 210 -5.94 -13.87 6.12
C VAL A 210 -5.47 -14.39 7.48
N ALA A 211 -4.60 -15.39 7.46
CA ALA A 211 -3.96 -15.91 8.65
C ALA A 211 -2.89 -14.93 9.15
N LEU A 212 -3.21 -14.23 10.24
CA LEU A 212 -2.25 -13.40 10.99
C LEU A 212 -1.99 -14.03 12.35
N PRO A 213 -0.77 -13.92 12.91
CA PRO A 213 -0.52 -14.39 14.27
C PRO A 213 -1.43 -13.68 15.28
N ALA A 214 -1.62 -14.29 16.44
CA ALA A 214 -2.39 -13.70 17.52
C ALA A 214 -1.72 -12.40 17.99
N THR A 215 -2.51 -11.34 18.12
CA THR A 215 -2.05 -10.02 18.59
C THR A 215 -2.93 -9.54 19.73
N GLU A 216 -2.36 -8.76 20.64
CA GLU A 216 -3.09 -8.12 21.73
C GLU A 216 -3.04 -6.59 21.59
N TYR A 217 -4.21 -5.94 21.70
CA TYR A 217 -4.29 -4.48 21.66
C TYR A 217 -3.62 -3.88 22.91
N VAL A 218 -2.63 -2.99 22.70
CA VAL A 218 -1.89 -2.33 23.78
C VAL A 218 -2.79 -1.65 24.81
N GLY A 219 -3.93 -1.07 24.39
CA GLY A 219 -4.83 -0.39 25.33
C GLY A 219 -5.57 -1.33 26.29
N GLY A 220 -5.63 -2.62 26.00
CA GLY A 220 -6.20 -3.66 26.86
C GLY A 220 -5.20 -4.33 27.81
N VAL A 221 -3.91 -4.06 27.65
CA VAL A 221 -2.85 -4.69 28.46
C VAL A 221 -2.80 -4.05 29.86
N ALA A 222 -3.29 -4.78 30.86
CA ALA A 222 -3.30 -4.31 32.26
C ALA A 222 -1.92 -4.47 32.93
N ASP A 223 -1.22 -5.57 32.67
CA ASP A 223 0.08 -5.87 33.27
C ASP A 223 1.23 -5.35 32.38
N ARG A 224 1.95 -4.34 32.87
CA ARG A 224 3.11 -3.76 32.17
C ARG A 224 4.27 -4.73 31.99
N ALA A 225 4.35 -5.82 32.77
CA ALA A 225 5.38 -6.84 32.58
C ALA A 225 5.28 -7.49 31.20
N ARG A 226 4.09 -7.51 30.58
CA ARG A 226 3.86 -8.00 29.21
C ARG A 226 4.63 -7.25 28.14
N TYR A 227 5.06 -6.00 28.40
CA TYR A 227 5.85 -5.25 27.43
C TYR A 227 7.30 -5.74 27.33
N ARG A 228 7.82 -6.43 28.36
CA ARG A 228 9.19 -6.94 28.35
C ARG A 228 9.35 -8.00 27.26
N GLY A 229 10.20 -7.70 26.29
CA GLY A 229 10.46 -8.55 25.13
C GLY A 229 9.33 -8.65 24.11
N ALA A 230 8.28 -7.83 24.23
CA ALA A 230 7.23 -7.76 23.24
C ALA A 230 7.72 -7.08 21.95
N LEU A 231 7.15 -7.51 20.82
CA LEU A 231 7.17 -6.73 19.58
C LEU A 231 5.85 -5.98 19.46
N ILE A 232 5.94 -4.66 19.41
CA ILE A 232 4.83 -3.72 19.34
C ILE A 232 4.81 -3.10 17.94
N ILE A 233 3.70 -3.22 17.21
CA ILE A 233 3.54 -2.62 15.89
C ILE A 233 2.59 -1.42 15.96
N ALA A 234 3.03 -0.28 15.43
CA ALA A 234 2.31 0.98 15.50
C ALA A 234 2.39 1.78 14.19
N PRO A 235 1.42 2.67 13.90
CA PRO A 235 1.54 3.58 12.78
C PRO A 235 2.68 4.60 13.03
N PRO A 236 3.29 5.18 11.97
CA PRO A 236 4.31 6.21 12.11
C PRO A 236 3.89 7.41 12.96
N SER A 237 2.60 7.76 12.96
CA SER A 237 2.05 8.85 13.79
C SER A 237 2.14 8.61 15.31
N ALA A 238 2.41 7.38 15.74
CA ALA A 238 2.67 7.07 17.15
C ALA A 238 4.12 7.38 17.57
N HIS A 239 5.03 7.60 16.62
CA HIS A 239 6.42 7.93 16.90
C HIS A 239 6.52 9.28 17.63
N GLY A 240 7.30 9.34 18.71
CA GLY A 240 7.44 10.54 19.54
C GLY A 240 6.22 10.89 20.41
N ALA A 241 5.06 10.24 20.20
CA ALA A 241 3.86 10.49 20.98
C ALA A 241 4.02 10.02 22.44
N PRO A 242 3.32 10.64 23.42
CA PRO A 242 3.31 10.19 24.81
C PRO A 242 2.92 8.71 24.99
N TRP A 243 2.21 8.14 24.01
CA TRP A 243 1.85 6.72 23.96
C TRP A 243 3.05 5.78 24.10
N VAL A 244 4.20 6.09 23.48
CA VAL A 244 5.41 5.24 23.49
C VAL A 244 6.03 5.15 24.89
N ARG A 245 5.85 6.18 25.73
CA ARG A 245 6.41 6.23 27.10
C ARG A 245 5.90 5.09 28.00
N ARG A 246 4.79 4.45 27.63
CA ARG A 246 4.22 3.29 28.34
C ARG A 246 5.15 2.07 28.33
N PHE A 247 6.05 1.98 27.36
CA PHE A 247 6.94 0.82 27.17
C PHE A 247 8.29 0.96 27.90
N GLY A 248 8.53 2.07 28.60
CA GLY A 248 9.78 2.31 29.32
C GLY A 248 10.98 2.44 28.37
N ASP A 249 12.09 1.81 28.73
CA ASP A 249 13.23 1.63 27.83
C ASP A 249 12.81 0.64 26.71
N CYS A 250 12.68 1.15 25.49
CA CYS A 250 12.28 0.38 24.31
C CYS A 250 13.18 0.72 23.14
N ALA A 251 13.41 -0.26 22.27
CA ALA A 251 14.08 -0.03 20.99
C ALA A 251 13.05 0.31 19.92
N THR A 252 13.37 1.25 19.06
CA THR A 252 12.49 1.75 18.01
C THR A 252 13.03 1.44 16.62
N ALA A 253 12.14 1.08 15.70
CA ALA A 253 12.50 0.90 14.31
C ALA A 253 11.40 1.34 13.34
N ILE A 254 11.79 1.75 12.14
CA ILE A 254 10.86 2.05 11.04
C ILE A 254 11.05 1.05 9.91
N VAL A 255 9.94 0.61 9.33
CA VAL A 255 9.91 -0.31 8.18
C VAL A 255 9.33 0.42 6.97
N SER A 256 10.20 0.79 6.03
CA SER A 256 9.81 1.55 4.83
C SER A 256 10.88 1.46 3.74
N GLY A 257 10.49 1.51 2.45
CA GLY A 257 11.42 1.61 1.33
C GLY A 257 12.35 2.83 1.43
N TRP A 258 11.86 3.92 2.01
CA TRP A 258 12.62 5.15 2.28
C TRP A 258 13.83 4.92 3.19
N MET A 259 13.86 3.82 3.97
CA MET A 259 15.00 3.47 4.81
C MET A 259 16.22 3.00 4.00
N GLN A 260 16.12 2.88 2.67
CA GLN A 260 17.27 2.66 1.79
C GLN A 260 18.28 3.81 1.85
N VAL A 261 17.80 5.05 1.97
CA VAL A 261 18.66 6.23 1.98
C VAL A 261 19.09 6.57 3.40
N ARG A 262 20.41 6.59 3.65
CA ARG A 262 21.00 6.82 4.98
C ARG A 262 20.53 8.11 5.65
N GLY A 263 20.37 9.19 4.88
CA GLY A 263 19.93 10.49 5.40
C GLY A 263 18.53 10.47 6.04
N MET A 264 17.61 9.67 5.49
CA MET A 264 16.25 9.57 6.02
C MET A 264 16.18 8.85 7.37
N ARG A 265 17.07 7.86 7.61
CA ARG A 265 17.18 7.20 8.92
C ARG A 265 17.56 8.18 10.03
N ARG A 266 18.56 9.04 9.77
CA ARG A 266 19.05 10.02 10.74
C ARG A 266 18.00 11.09 11.08
N ARG A 267 17.21 11.51 10.08
CA ARG A 267 16.12 12.49 10.27
C ARG A 267 14.98 11.97 11.15
N ARG A 268 14.72 10.65 11.15
CA ARG A 268 13.61 10.06 11.89
C ARG A 268 13.94 9.66 13.34
N ALA A 269 15.17 9.85 13.80
CA ALA A 269 15.60 9.62 15.18
C ALA A 269 15.22 8.24 15.78
N VAL A 270 15.19 7.19 14.95
CA VAL A 270 14.94 5.80 15.37
C VAL A 270 16.24 5.00 15.45
N ASP A 271 16.27 3.97 16.29
CA ASP A 271 17.46 3.12 16.49
C ASP A 271 17.78 2.29 15.25
N ARG A 272 16.74 1.90 14.47
CA ARG A 272 16.89 1.02 13.30
C ARG A 272 15.94 1.39 12.16
N GLY A 273 16.40 1.18 10.93
CA GLY A 273 15.57 1.26 9.72
C GLY A 273 15.66 -0.04 8.92
N PHE A 274 14.52 -0.60 8.55
CA PHE A 274 14.40 -1.81 7.72
C PHE A 274 13.82 -1.44 6.35
N VAL A 275 14.49 -1.90 5.29
CA VAL A 275 14.11 -1.59 3.90
C VAL A 275 13.11 -2.62 3.42
N LEU A 276 11.83 -2.38 3.68
CA LEU A 276 10.72 -3.18 3.17
C LEU A 276 9.68 -2.22 2.60
N SER A 277 9.34 -2.38 1.32
CA SER A 277 8.35 -1.57 0.62
C SER A 277 7.19 -2.43 0.14
N ASP A 278 5.99 -1.85 0.16
CA ASP A 278 4.79 -2.45 -0.44
C ASP A 278 4.56 -1.95 -1.88
N HIS A 279 5.52 -1.22 -2.43
CA HIS A 279 5.54 -0.71 -3.80
C HIS A 279 6.69 -1.36 -4.59
N VAL A 280 6.62 -1.33 -5.91
CA VAL A 280 7.73 -1.71 -6.79
C VAL A 280 8.98 -0.83 -6.58
N ASP A 281 10.14 -1.43 -6.74
CA ASP A 281 11.40 -0.68 -6.93
C ASP A 281 11.59 -0.28 -8.40
N TRP A 282 12.74 0.31 -8.70
CA TRP A 282 13.10 0.71 -10.07
C TRP A 282 13.10 -0.48 -11.05
N ASP A 283 13.72 -1.60 -10.69
CA ASP A 283 13.88 -2.75 -11.59
C ASP A 283 12.56 -3.50 -11.78
N GLU A 284 11.75 -3.62 -10.74
CA GLU A 284 10.39 -4.16 -10.80
C GLU A 284 9.50 -3.26 -11.69
N LEU A 285 9.52 -1.94 -11.49
CA LEU A 285 8.75 -0.98 -12.32
C LEU A 285 9.11 -1.10 -13.81
N MET A 286 10.41 -1.05 -14.14
CA MET A 286 10.86 -1.14 -15.54
C MET A 286 10.47 -2.48 -16.19
N ARG A 287 10.66 -3.60 -15.48
CA ARG A 287 10.29 -4.93 -15.99
C ARG A 287 8.78 -5.07 -16.17
N THR A 288 7.97 -4.54 -15.24
CA THR A 288 6.51 -4.56 -15.38
C THR A 288 6.07 -3.77 -16.59
N ILE A 289 6.57 -2.54 -16.77
CA ILE A 289 6.23 -1.70 -17.93
C ILE A 289 6.56 -2.43 -19.23
N GLU A 290 7.76 -2.98 -19.37
CA GLU A 290 8.16 -3.75 -20.55
C GLU A 290 7.24 -4.97 -20.79
N ALA A 291 6.96 -5.73 -19.73
CA ALA A 291 6.16 -6.95 -19.82
C ALA A 291 4.68 -6.69 -20.18
N THR A 292 4.13 -5.52 -19.83
CA THR A 292 2.77 -5.11 -20.27
C THR A 292 2.68 -4.94 -21.78
N GLY A 293 3.81 -4.58 -22.42
CA GLY A 293 3.91 -4.18 -23.82
C GLY A 293 2.94 -3.09 -24.23
N ALA A 294 2.64 -2.18 -23.30
CA ALA A 294 1.87 -0.98 -23.58
C ALA A 294 2.59 -0.10 -24.60
N GLU A 295 1.81 0.52 -25.47
CA GLU A 295 2.27 1.49 -26.46
C GLU A 295 2.46 2.87 -25.82
N ARG A 296 1.64 3.16 -24.80
CA ARG A 296 1.68 4.39 -24.02
C ARG A 296 1.69 4.12 -22.51
N VAL A 297 2.52 4.85 -21.79
CA VAL A 297 2.64 4.79 -20.33
C VAL A 297 2.30 6.15 -19.71
N LEU A 298 1.41 6.17 -18.73
CA LEU A 298 1.04 7.36 -17.98
C LEU A 298 1.49 7.20 -16.54
N LEU A 299 2.33 8.12 -16.07
CA LEU A 299 2.98 7.99 -14.78
C LEU A 299 2.35 8.93 -13.77
N THR A 300 2.02 8.37 -12.61
CA THR A 300 1.44 9.07 -11.46
C THR A 300 2.20 8.64 -10.20
N HIS A 301 2.00 9.34 -9.07
CA HIS A 301 2.64 9.09 -7.76
C HIS A 301 4.19 9.10 -7.77
N GLY A 302 4.83 9.90 -6.92
CA GLY A 302 6.29 9.86 -6.76
C GLY A 302 7.09 10.50 -7.92
N TYR A 303 8.12 9.82 -8.42
CA TYR A 303 9.16 10.38 -9.29
C TYR A 303 8.79 10.39 -10.79
N THR A 304 7.58 10.84 -11.09
CA THR A 304 6.93 10.74 -12.42
C THR A 304 7.76 11.33 -13.56
N ALA A 305 8.32 12.53 -13.36
CA ALA A 305 9.11 13.22 -14.39
C ALA A 305 10.40 12.46 -14.78
N VAL A 306 11.05 11.82 -13.80
CA VAL A 306 12.29 11.05 -14.02
C VAL A 306 11.98 9.79 -14.82
N VAL A 307 10.97 9.04 -14.40
CA VAL A 307 10.56 7.81 -15.09
C VAL A 307 10.05 8.12 -16.49
N ALA A 308 9.23 9.17 -16.66
CA ALA A 308 8.72 9.58 -17.97
C ALA A 308 9.87 9.86 -18.94
N ARG A 309 10.84 10.65 -18.48
CA ARG A 309 12.02 10.99 -19.28
C ARG A 309 12.83 9.76 -19.67
N TYR A 310 13.06 8.84 -18.73
CA TYR A 310 13.80 7.60 -18.99
C TYR A 310 13.11 6.71 -20.04
N LEU A 311 11.79 6.56 -19.97
CA LEU A 311 11.02 5.77 -20.95
C LEU A 311 11.02 6.42 -22.34
N GLN A 312 10.88 7.75 -22.41
CA GLN A 312 10.96 8.52 -23.66
C GLN A 312 12.32 8.36 -24.35
N GLU A 313 13.43 8.39 -23.60
CA GLU A 313 14.77 8.15 -24.14
C GLU A 313 14.96 6.74 -24.71
N ARG A 314 14.10 5.80 -24.31
CA ARG A 314 14.05 4.42 -24.83
C ARG A 314 13.01 4.22 -25.92
N GLY A 315 12.38 5.29 -26.40
CA GLY A 315 11.44 5.27 -27.52
C GLY A 315 9.99 4.91 -27.15
N LEU A 316 9.65 4.83 -25.86
CA LEU A 316 8.26 4.63 -25.43
C LEU A 316 7.52 5.97 -25.34
N GLN A 317 6.23 5.97 -25.69
CA GLN A 317 5.37 7.12 -25.43
C GLN A 317 5.05 7.15 -23.93
N ALA A 318 5.65 8.07 -23.19
CA ALA A 318 5.42 8.21 -21.75
C ALA A 318 5.11 9.66 -21.36
N ASP A 319 4.09 9.87 -20.55
CA ASP A 319 3.66 11.18 -20.06
C ASP A 319 3.36 11.16 -18.56
N VAL A 320 3.43 12.33 -17.92
CA VAL A 320 3.03 12.49 -16.51
C VAL A 320 1.53 12.75 -16.43
N LEU A 321 0.81 11.91 -15.68
CA LEU A 321 -0.57 12.14 -15.29
C LEU A 321 -0.58 12.93 -13.98
N SER A 322 -0.90 14.22 -14.06
CA SER A 322 -0.84 15.16 -12.92
C SER A 322 -1.99 14.96 -11.93
N THR A 323 -1.90 13.92 -11.11
CA THR A 323 -2.91 13.54 -10.12
C THR A 323 -2.71 14.23 -8.76
N ARG A 324 -3.76 14.28 -7.93
CA ARG A 324 -3.67 14.68 -6.51
C ARG A 324 -3.21 13.57 -5.57
N PHE A 325 -2.88 12.39 -6.10
CA PHE A 325 -2.38 11.32 -5.27
C PHE A 325 -1.04 11.71 -4.66
N VAL A 326 -0.92 11.36 -3.39
CA VAL A 326 0.21 11.75 -2.57
C VAL A 326 0.81 10.44 -2.11
N GLY A 327 1.81 9.94 -2.85
CA GLY A 327 2.43 8.65 -2.51
C GLY A 327 3.03 8.68 -1.10
N ASP A 328 3.61 7.56 -0.68
CA ASP A 328 4.28 7.37 0.63
C ASP A 328 5.33 8.45 1.01
N ALA A 329 5.68 9.34 0.07
CA ALA A 329 6.62 10.45 0.21
C ALA A 329 6.10 11.63 1.08
N ASP A 330 4.83 12.02 1.04
CA ASP A 330 4.40 13.23 1.79
C ASP A 330 4.00 12.93 3.24
N ASP A 331 3.70 11.67 3.56
CA ASP A 331 3.68 11.19 4.95
C ASP A 331 5.08 11.23 5.60
N ILE A 332 6.16 11.44 4.81
CA ILE A 332 7.52 11.70 5.31
C ILE A 332 7.63 13.14 5.84
N ASP A 333 7.05 14.12 5.14
CA ASP A 333 7.18 15.54 5.49
C ASP A 333 6.15 15.96 6.56
N ALA A 334 4.96 15.35 6.58
CA ALA A 334 3.97 15.58 7.64
C ALA A 334 4.45 15.16 9.06
N ILE A 335 5.43 14.25 9.14
CA ILE A 335 6.09 13.85 10.40
C ILE A 335 7.23 14.81 10.76
N ALA A 336 7.88 15.42 9.77
CA ALA A 336 8.99 16.36 9.99
C ALA A 336 8.52 17.75 10.44
N GLU A 337 7.34 18.20 10.03
CA GLU A 337 6.79 19.52 10.42
C GLU A 337 6.12 19.55 11.80
N LYS A 338 5.99 18.41 12.49
CA LYS A 338 5.40 18.33 13.84
C LYS A 338 6.37 17.84 14.93
N ALA A 339 7.66 17.79 14.65
CA ALA A 339 8.71 17.45 15.61
C ALA A 339 9.27 18.68 16.32
#